data_AF-A0A5C7WBJ2-F1
#
_entry.id   AF-A0A5C7WBJ2-F1
#
_cell.length_a   1.000
_cell.length_b   1.000
_cell.length_c   1.000
_cell.angle_alpha   90.00
_cell.angle_beta   90.00
_cell.angle_gamma   90.00
#
_symmetry.space_group_name_H-M   'P 1'
#
loop_
_entity.id
_entity.type
_entity.pdbx_description
1 polymer ?
#
loop_
_entity_poly.entity_id
_entity_poly.type
_entity_poly.pdbx_seq_one_letter_code
_entity_poly.pdbx_strand_id
1 'polypeptide(L)'
;MPIKAILTDIEGTTSAVSFVFDVLFPYAARHLPQFILDHAEEPVVAAQLDAVRAESGEGGADLIRVIEILLQWLAEDRKATPLK
;
A
#
# COMPACT_ATOMS: atom_id res chain seq x y z
N MET A 1 1.69 -4.16 42.72
CA MET A 1 0.55 -4.22 41.78
C MET A 1 0.89 -5.25 40.71
N PRO A 2 0.01 -6.22 40.37
CA PRO A 2 0.29 -7.13 39.27
C PRO A 2 0.20 -6.39 37.92
N ILE A 3 1.01 -6.81 36.95
CA ILE A 3 0.89 -6.36 35.55
C ILE A 3 -0.50 -6.76 35.05
N LYS A 4 -1.25 -5.82 34.45
CA LYS A 4 -2.62 -6.04 33.97
C LYS A 4 -2.72 -6.32 32.47
N ALA A 5 -1.73 -5.88 31.69
CA ALA A 5 -1.66 -6.08 30.25
C ALA A 5 -0.22 -5.89 29.74
N ILE A 6 0.06 -6.44 28.56
CA ILE A 6 1.27 -6.20 27.78
C ILE A 6 0.84 -5.67 26.42
N LEU A 7 1.42 -4.54 26.00
CA LEU A 7 1.24 -3.96 24.67
C LEU A 7 2.55 -4.11 23.92
N THR A 8 2.51 -4.75 22.75
CA THR A 8 3.68 -5.00 21.91
C THR A 8 3.49 -4.38 20.54
N ASP A 9 4.51 -3.70 20.06
CA ASP A 9 4.62 -3.26 18.67
C ASP A 9 5.02 -4.43 17.75
N ILE A 10 4.89 -4.27 16.44
CA ILE A 10 5.22 -5.29 15.44
C ILE A 10 6.67 -5.11 14.96
N GLU A 11 6.92 -4.03 14.22
CA GLU A 11 8.19 -3.81 13.52
C GLU A 11 9.29 -3.42 14.51
N GLY A 12 10.37 -4.20 14.56
CA GLY A 12 11.47 -4.01 15.50
C GLY A 12 11.19 -4.50 16.92
N THR A 13 9.98 -5.00 17.20
CA THR A 13 9.59 -5.55 18.52
C THR A 13 9.26 -7.03 18.45
N THR A 14 8.24 -7.45 17.67
CA THR A 14 7.93 -8.89 17.47
C THR A 14 8.46 -9.44 16.16
N SER A 15 8.74 -8.57 15.19
CA SER A 15 9.19 -8.92 13.83
C SER A 15 10.32 -8.00 13.41
N ALA A 16 11.22 -8.48 12.55
CA ALA A 16 12.30 -7.66 12.04
C ALA A 16 11.75 -6.56 11.11
N VAL A 17 12.16 -5.30 11.33
CA VAL A 17 11.86 -4.18 10.43
C VAL A 17 12.28 -4.52 8.99
N SER A 18 13.41 -5.21 8.85
CA SER A 18 13.94 -5.66 7.55
C SER A 18 12.97 -6.55 6.78
N PHE A 19 12.08 -7.31 7.45
CA PHE A 19 11.11 -8.13 6.74
C PHE A 19 10.12 -7.27 5.93
N VAL A 20 9.76 -6.09 6.41
CA VAL A 20 8.88 -5.16 5.69
C VAL A 20 9.56 -4.65 4.43
N PHE A 21 10.79 -4.13 4.58
CA PHE A 21 11.53 -3.52 3.48
C PHE A 21 12.13 -4.52 2.49
N ASP A 22 12.58 -5.69 2.96
CA ASP A 22 13.28 -6.67 2.13
C ASP A 22 12.35 -7.71 1.52
N VAL A 23 11.14 -7.89 2.08
CA VAL A 23 10.18 -8.92 1.63
C VAL A 23 8.85 -8.33 1.22
N LEU A 24 8.13 -7.65 2.12
CA LEU A 24 6.75 -7.22 1.84
C LEU A 24 6.68 -6.14 0.76
N PHE A 25 7.52 -5.11 0.82
CA PHE A 25 7.54 -4.05 -0.19
C PHE A 25 7.96 -4.59 -1.57
N PRO A 26 9.04 -5.38 -1.71
CA PRO A 26 9.39 -6.00 -2.99
C PRO A 26 8.33 -6.95 -3.52
N TYR A 27 7.63 -7.68 -2.65
CA TYR A 27 6.51 -8.52 -3.04
C TYR A 27 5.37 -7.68 -3.61
N ALA A 28 4.93 -6.65 -2.89
CA ALA A 28 3.84 -5.78 -3.31
C ALA A 28 4.18 -5.07 -4.63
N ALA A 29 5.37 -4.47 -4.75
CA ALA A 29 5.82 -3.81 -5.98
C ALA A 29 5.79 -4.73 -7.21
N ARG A 30 6.12 -6.02 -7.04
CA ARG A 30 6.12 -7.00 -8.14
C ARG A 30 4.72 -7.39 -8.59
N HIS A 31 3.76 -7.51 -7.67
CA HIS A 31 2.45 -8.08 -7.97
C HIS A 31 1.35 -7.03 -8.15
N LEU A 32 1.54 -5.82 -7.62
CA LEU A 32 0.54 -4.75 -7.66
C LEU A 32 0.07 -4.40 -9.09
N PRO A 33 0.95 -4.27 -10.11
CA PRO A 33 0.50 -3.93 -11.46
C PRO A 33 -0.49 -4.94 -12.01
N GLN A 34 -0.15 -6.23 -11.95
CA GLN A 34 -1.00 -7.30 -12.47
C GLN A 34 -2.30 -7.42 -11.69
N PHE A 35 -2.23 -7.32 -10.35
CA PHE A 35 -3.42 -7.33 -9.51
C PHE A 35 -4.40 -6.21 -9.89
N ILE A 36 -3.91 -4.98 -10.10
CA ILE A 36 -4.78 -3.87 -10.51
C ILE A 36 -5.38 -4.13 -11.89
N LEU A 37 -4.60 -4.63 -12.86
CA LEU A 37 -5.10 -4.94 -14.20
C LEU A 37 -6.22 -5.99 -14.17
N ASP A 38 -6.09 -7.01 -13.32
CA ASP A 38 -7.04 -8.12 -13.24
C ASP A 38 -8.30 -7.77 -12.43
N HIS A 39 -8.20 -6.82 -11.49
CA HIS A 39 -9.24 -6.53 -10.50
C HIS A 39 -9.79 -5.10 -10.56
N ALA A 40 -9.41 -4.26 -11.53
CA ALA A 40 -9.80 -2.84 -11.59
C ALA A 40 -11.32 -2.59 -11.58
N GLU A 41 -12.11 -3.52 -12.11
CA GLU A 41 -13.58 -3.41 -12.15
C GLU A 41 -14.25 -3.82 -10.84
N GLU A 42 -13.52 -4.42 -9.90
CA GLU A 42 -14.08 -4.74 -8.60
C GLU A 42 -14.39 -3.45 -7.83
N PRO A 43 -15.61 -3.28 -7.27
CA PRO A 43 -16.02 -2.00 -6.67
C PRO A 43 -15.08 -1.48 -5.59
N VAL A 44 -14.48 -2.38 -4.81
CA VAL A 44 -13.54 -2.03 -3.75
C VAL A 44 -12.20 -1.54 -4.31
N VAL A 45 -11.72 -2.12 -5.41
CA VAL A 45 -10.49 -1.70 -6.09
C VAL A 45 -10.72 -0.39 -6.83
N ALA A 46 -11.82 -0.29 -7.59
CA ALA A 46 -12.20 0.93 -8.31
C ALA A 46 -12.28 2.16 -7.39
N ALA A 47 -12.89 2.01 -6.20
CA ALA A 47 -12.95 3.07 -5.21
C ALA A 47 -11.55 3.54 -4.73
N GLN A 48 -10.60 2.62 -4.57
CA GLN A 48 -9.23 2.98 -4.21
C GLN A 48 -8.49 3.64 -5.39
N LEU A 49 -8.69 3.17 -6.62
CA LEU A 49 -8.09 3.81 -7.79
C LEU A 49 -8.57 5.26 -7.95
N ASP A 50 -9.84 5.53 -7.68
CA ASP A 50 -10.39 6.89 -7.65
C ASP A 50 -9.83 7.73 -6.50
N ALA A 51 -9.62 7.13 -5.33
CA ALA A 51 -8.96 7.80 -4.21
C ALA A 51 -7.51 8.16 -4.54
N VAL A 52 -6.77 7.29 -5.27
CA VAL A 52 -5.42 7.59 -5.76
C VAL A 52 -5.45 8.77 -6.72
N ARG A 53 -6.36 8.78 -7.70
CA ARG A 53 -6.53 9.90 -8.65
C ARG A 53 -6.82 11.23 -7.93
N ALA A 54 -7.65 11.19 -6.89
CA ALA A 54 -7.97 12.36 -6.09
C ALA A 54 -6.76 12.85 -5.28
N GLU A 55 -6.06 11.95 -4.60
CA GLU A 55 -4.91 12.31 -3.75
C GLU A 55 -3.67 12.71 -4.56
N SER A 56 -3.48 12.15 -5.76
CA SER A 56 -2.42 12.58 -6.69
C SER A 56 -2.74 13.89 -7.41
N GLY A 57 -4.00 14.33 -7.38
CA GLY A 57 -4.49 15.45 -8.18
C GLY A 57 -4.63 15.12 -9.68
N GLU A 58 -4.53 13.85 -10.06
CA GLU A 58 -4.62 13.38 -11.45
C GLU A 58 -5.98 12.69 -11.71
N GLY A 59 -7.07 13.46 -11.66
CA GLY A 59 -8.44 12.95 -11.84
C GLY A 59 -8.71 12.21 -13.16
N GLY A 60 -7.93 12.50 -14.20
CA GLY A 60 -8.02 11.85 -15.51
C GLY A 60 -6.97 10.76 -15.76
N ALA A 61 -6.19 10.38 -14.75
CA ALA A 61 -5.15 9.35 -14.90
C ALA A 61 -5.78 8.01 -15.31
N ASP A 62 -5.23 7.42 -16.37
CA ASP A 62 -5.57 6.06 -16.77
C ASP A 62 -5.03 5.04 -15.76
N LEU A 63 -5.39 3.78 -15.97
CA LEU A 63 -5.04 2.71 -15.03
C LEU A 63 -3.53 2.52 -14.89
N ILE A 64 -2.78 2.66 -16.00
CA ILE A 64 -1.33 2.52 -16.01
C ILE A 64 -0.69 3.64 -15.19
N ARG A 65 -1.15 4.88 -15.36
CA ARG A 65 -0.67 6.02 -14.60
C ARG A 65 -0.95 5.88 -13.11
N VAL A 66 -2.12 5.36 -12.74
CA VAL A 66 -2.45 5.07 -11.32
C VAL A 66 -1.51 4.01 -10.74
N ILE A 67 -1.17 2.96 -11.50
CA ILE A 67 -0.19 1.95 -11.09
C ILE A 67 1.19 2.57 -10.85
N GLU A 68 1.66 3.44 -11.76
CA GLU A 68 2.94 4.14 -11.59
C GLU A 68 2.98 5.00 -10.32
N ILE A 69 1.90 5.75 -10.05
CA ILE A 69 1.76 6.56 -8.84
C ILE A 69 1.86 5.69 -7.58
N LEU A 70 1.15 4.57 -7.54
CA LEU A 70 1.17 3.66 -6.40
C LEU A 70 2.55 3.02 -6.20
N LEU A 71 3.23 2.62 -7.28
CA LEU A 71 4.60 2.10 -7.22
C LEU A 71 5.59 3.15 -6.70
N GLN A 72 5.43 4.40 -7.13
CA GLN A 72 6.22 5.52 -6.61
C GLN A 72 5.98 5.72 -5.12
N TRP A 73 4.72 5.79 -4.68
CA TRP A 73 4.38 5.95 -3.26
C TRP A 73 4.91 4.81 -2.40
N LEU A 74 4.89 3.58 -2.91
CA LEU A 74 5.45 2.41 -2.25
C LEU A 74 6.98 2.54 -2.11
N ALA A 75 7.68 2.98 -3.16
CA ALA A 75 9.12 3.22 -3.11
C ALA A 75 9.51 4.36 -2.16
N GLU A 76 8.63 5.36 -2.00
CA GLU A 76 8.82 6.50 -1.08
C GLU A 76 8.42 6.18 0.38
N ASP A 77 7.91 4.97 0.66
CA ASP A 77 7.24 4.63 1.93
C ASP A 77 6.18 5.68 2.33
N ARG A 78 5.46 6.21 1.34
CA ARG A 78 4.46 7.25 1.55
C ARG A 78 3.25 6.66 2.26
N LYS A 79 2.85 7.25 3.38
CA LYS A 79 1.69 6.82 4.19
C LYS A 79 0.35 7.34 3.62
N ALA A 80 0.14 7.19 2.32
CA ALA A 80 -1.09 7.58 1.63
C ALA A 80 -2.28 6.71 2.10
N THR A 81 -3.49 7.28 2.15
CA THR A 81 -4.67 6.53 2.63
C THR A 81 -5.06 5.39 1.69
N PRO A 82 -4.99 5.53 0.35
CA PRO A 82 -5.29 4.44 -0.57
C PRO A 82 -4.31 3.24 -0.49
N LEU A 83 -3.20 3.38 0.23
CA LEU A 83 -2.23 2.31 0.49
C LEU A 83 -2.45 1.59 1.84
N LYS A 84 -3.50 1.98 2.60
CA LYS A 84 -3.85 1.39 3.91
C LYS A 84 -5.12 0.57 3.81
#